data_AF-A0AA88HH32-F1
#
_entry.id   AF-A0AA88HH32-F1
#
_cell.length_a   1.000
_cell.length_b   1.000
_cell.length_c   1.000
_cell.angle_alpha   90.00
_cell.angle_beta   90.00
_cell.angle_gamma   90.00
#
_symmetry.space_group_name_H-M   'P 1'
#
loop_
_entity.id
_entity.type
_entity.pdbx_description
1 polymer ?
#
loop_
_entity_poly.entity_id
_entity_poly.type
_entity_poly.pdbx_seq_one_letter_code
_entity_poly.pdbx_strand_id
1 'polypeptide(L)'
;MIAEGSGVGKRTELSVVNATESYTGIELAKLAAQSPTRISFSISLTDKKSWTWEAVLWRSNLFLDVPQRITAFASKEGFVALLEFAEEVLACKNVILAINKDRPDRAQAIRTFMFLGFRVLSPNHELVPPNLNNIYMICELND
;
A
#
# COMPACT_ATOMS: atom_id res chain seq x y z
N MET A 1 -10.36 40.48 -18.76
CA MET A 1 -8.96 40.02 -18.73
C MET A 1 -8.79 39.20 -17.45
N ILE A 2 -8.03 38.13 -17.57
CA ILE A 2 -8.07 36.88 -16.80
C ILE A 2 -7.58 37.09 -15.36
N ALA A 3 -8.28 36.54 -14.37
CA ALA A 3 -7.73 36.34 -13.03
C ALA A 3 -7.33 34.86 -12.92
N GLU A 4 -6.04 34.60 -13.06
CA GLU A 4 -5.45 33.27 -12.90
C GLU A 4 -5.32 32.97 -11.41
N GLY A 5 -6.34 32.32 -10.84
CA GLY A 5 -6.23 31.67 -9.55
C GLY A 5 -5.42 30.37 -9.69
N SER A 6 -4.10 30.45 -9.59
CA SER A 6 -3.23 29.27 -9.43
C SER A 6 -3.44 28.67 -8.04
N GLY A 7 -4.49 27.88 -7.90
CA GLY A 7 -4.64 26.93 -6.80
C GLY A 7 -3.79 25.70 -7.08
N VAL A 8 -2.49 25.74 -6.73
CA VAL A 8 -1.66 24.53 -6.73
C VAL A 8 -2.13 23.68 -5.56
N GLY A 9 -2.99 22.70 -5.84
CA GLY A 9 -3.37 21.67 -4.88
C GLY A 9 -2.10 21.06 -4.30
N LYS A 10 -1.97 21.14 -2.97
CA LYS A 10 -0.87 20.54 -2.20
C LYS A 10 -0.77 19.07 -2.62
N ARG A 11 0.28 18.74 -3.37
CA ARG A 11 0.57 17.36 -3.78
C ARG A 11 0.68 16.55 -2.50
N THR A 12 -0.15 15.53 -2.35
CA THR A 12 -0.12 14.64 -1.18
C THR A 12 1.17 13.85 -1.25
N GLU A 13 2.22 14.34 -0.59
CA GLU A 13 3.54 13.72 -0.60
C GLU A 13 3.51 12.48 0.31
N LEU A 14 3.66 11.30 -0.30
CA LEU A 14 3.82 10.06 0.42
C LEU A 14 5.21 10.04 1.06
N SER A 15 5.24 10.06 2.39
CA SER A 15 6.49 9.87 3.13
C SER A 15 6.62 8.40 3.53
N VAL A 16 7.72 7.77 3.15
CA VAL A 16 8.07 6.43 3.64
C VAL A 16 8.91 6.59 4.89
N VAL A 17 8.34 6.26 6.04
CA VAL A 17 9.04 6.30 7.32
C VAL A 17 9.41 4.87 7.69
N ASN A 18 10.70 4.58 7.75
CA ASN A 18 11.18 3.45 8.54
C ASN A 18 11.54 3.99 9.91
N ALA A 19 11.37 3.20 10.97
CA ALA A 19 11.17 3.64 12.37
C ALA A 19 12.27 4.53 13.01
N THR A 20 13.29 4.99 12.28
CA THR A 20 14.30 5.95 12.76
C THR A 20 14.96 6.80 11.66
N GLU A 21 14.71 6.57 10.36
CA GLU A 21 15.44 7.23 9.25
C GLU A 21 14.54 7.44 8.01
N SER A 22 14.74 8.58 7.31
CA SER A 22 14.08 8.91 6.04
C SER A 22 14.89 8.33 4.89
N TYR A 23 14.45 7.20 4.32
CA TYR A 23 15.12 6.58 3.18
C TYR A 23 14.49 7.04 1.86
N THR A 24 15.31 7.27 0.85
CA THR A 24 14.85 7.40 -0.54
C THR A 24 14.31 6.06 -1.05
N GLY A 25 13.42 6.08 -2.04
CA GLY A 25 12.87 4.85 -2.65
C GLY A 25 13.94 3.87 -3.16
N ILE A 26 15.03 4.41 -3.70
CA ILE A 26 16.16 3.63 -4.23
C ILE A 26 16.90 2.88 -3.10
N GLU A 27 17.08 3.52 -1.94
CA GLU A 27 17.72 2.89 -0.78
C GLU A 27 16.86 1.75 -0.22
N LEU A 28 15.55 1.95 -0.15
CA LEU A 28 14.61 0.91 0.26
C LEU A 28 14.61 -0.29 -0.68
N ALA A 29 14.63 -0.05 -1.99
CA ALA A 29 14.72 -1.13 -2.98
C ALA A 29 16.01 -1.96 -2.82
N LYS A 30 17.15 -1.31 -2.53
CA LYS A 30 18.43 -1.99 -2.28
C LYS A 30 18.42 -2.81 -1.00
N LEU A 31 17.79 -2.32 0.07
CA LEU A 31 17.64 -3.05 1.33
C LEU A 31 16.74 -4.29 1.14
N ALA A 32 15.61 -4.10 0.46
CA ALA A 32 14.65 -5.16 0.19
C ALA A 32 15.13 -6.24 -0.79
N ALA A 33 16.20 -5.97 -1.54
CA ALA A 33 16.88 -6.99 -2.34
C ALA A 33 17.65 -8.00 -1.46
N GLN A 34 18.09 -7.59 -0.27
CA GLN A 34 18.94 -8.38 0.63
C GLN A 34 18.13 -9.07 1.73
N SER A 35 17.16 -8.36 2.34
CA SER A 35 16.29 -8.89 3.39
C SER A 35 14.89 -8.26 3.36
N PRO A 36 13.85 -8.95 3.87
CA PRO A 36 12.52 -8.36 4.02
C PRO A 36 12.61 -7.06 4.83
N THR A 37 12.14 -5.96 4.26
CA THR A 37 12.31 -4.62 4.84
C THR A 37 10.95 -4.04 5.19
N ARG A 38 10.73 -3.74 6.48
CA ARG A 38 9.51 -3.11 6.94
C ARG A 38 9.52 -1.63 6.59
N ILE A 39 8.43 -1.14 6.03
CA ILE A 39 8.24 0.27 5.67
C ILE A 39 6.83 0.71 6.05
N SER A 40 6.63 2.00 6.25
CA SER A 40 5.30 2.57 6.49
C SER A 40 5.02 3.71 5.52
N PHE A 41 3.82 3.72 4.93
CA PHE A 41 3.36 4.81 4.06
C PHE A 41 2.41 5.68 4.84
N SER A 42 2.80 6.94 5.08
CA SER A 42 1.96 7.88 5.82
C SER A 42 1.41 8.96 4.89
N ILE A 43 0.08 9.10 4.87
CA ILE A 43 -0.66 10.12 4.14
C ILE A 43 -1.28 11.10 5.14
N SER A 44 -0.92 12.37 5.05
CA SER A 44 -1.51 13.44 5.86
C SER A 44 -2.47 14.27 5.01
N LEU A 45 -3.77 14.17 5.28
CA LEU A 45 -4.80 14.98 4.59
C LEU A 45 -4.98 16.36 5.24
N THR A 46 -4.84 16.41 6.57
CA THR A 46 -4.87 17.62 7.39
C THR A 46 -3.94 17.42 8.59
N ASP A 47 -3.63 18.50 9.32
CA ASP A 47 -2.79 18.47 10.53
C ASP A 47 -3.30 17.52 11.64
N LYS A 48 -4.54 17.02 11.52
CA LYS A 48 -5.21 16.15 12.51
C LYS A 48 -5.61 14.77 11.98
N LYS A 49 -5.39 14.47 10.71
CA LYS A 49 -5.80 13.18 10.11
C LYS A 49 -4.69 12.63 9.21
N SER A 50 -3.89 11.74 9.78
CA SER A 50 -2.89 10.94 9.08
C SER A 50 -3.32 9.48 9.03
N TRP A 51 -2.94 8.80 7.94
CA TRP A 51 -3.23 7.40 7.69
C TRP A 51 -1.93 6.70 7.37
N THR A 52 -1.69 5.58 8.04
CA THR A 52 -0.46 4.82 7.86
C THR A 52 -0.78 3.42 7.38
N TRP A 53 -0.14 3.00 6.29
CA TRP A 53 -0.12 1.62 5.83
C TRP A 53 1.20 0.98 6.25
N GLU A 54 1.11 -0.08 7.02
CA GLU A 54 2.25 -0.91 7.37
C GLU A 54 2.52 -1.90 6.24
N ALA A 55 3.78 -1.98 5.82
CA ALA A 55 4.18 -2.82 4.73
C ALA A 55 5.51 -3.55 4.96
N VAL A 56 5.68 -4.64 4.22
CA VAL A 56 6.97 -5.31 4.06
C VAL A 56 7.31 -5.35 2.57
N LEU A 57 8.47 -4.80 2.21
CA LEU A 57 9.03 -4.88 0.86
C LEU A 57 10.00 -6.07 0.79
N TRP A 58 9.76 -6.98 -0.15
CA TRP A 58 10.61 -8.16 -0.35
C TRP A 58 10.60 -8.65 -1.80
N ARG A 59 11.79 -8.71 -2.43
CA ARG A 59 11.97 -9.26 -3.80
C ARG A 59 10.97 -8.69 -4.83
N SER A 60 10.85 -7.37 -4.90
CA SER A 60 9.87 -6.67 -5.76
C SER A 60 8.40 -6.99 -5.46
N ASN A 61 8.09 -7.44 -4.25
CA ASN A 61 6.73 -7.62 -3.77
C ASN A 61 6.50 -6.72 -2.56
N LEU A 62 5.38 -5.99 -2.56
CA LEU A 62 4.96 -5.17 -1.43
C LEU A 62 3.80 -5.84 -0.70
N PHE A 63 4.04 -6.28 0.53
CA PHE A 63 3.02 -6.89 1.39
C PHE A 63 2.41 -5.81 2.29
N LEU A 64 1.10 -5.58 2.19
CA LEU A 64 0.37 -4.58 2.98
C LEU A 64 -0.59 -5.26 3.95
N ASP A 65 -0.60 -4.82 5.20
CA ASP A 65 -1.66 -5.18 6.14
C ASP A 65 -2.87 -4.27 5.94
N VAL A 66 -4.05 -4.86 5.77
CA VAL A 66 -5.27 -4.10 5.50
C VAL A 66 -5.94 -3.70 6.82
N PRO A 67 -5.97 -2.40 7.16
CA PRO A 67 -6.55 -1.96 8.43
C PRO A 67 -8.05 -2.26 8.52
N GLN A 68 -8.53 -2.53 9.74
CA GLN A 68 -9.94 -2.89 10.01
C GLN A 68 -10.96 -1.80 9.62
N ARG A 69 -10.53 -0.53 9.55
CA ARG A 69 -11.40 0.56 9.11
C ARG A 69 -10.74 1.28 7.94
N ILE A 70 -10.99 0.79 6.73
CA ILE A 70 -10.73 1.58 5.52
C ILE A 70 -11.80 2.66 5.50
N THR A 71 -11.52 3.87 6.00
CA THR A 71 -12.56 4.91 5.91
C THR A 71 -12.71 5.37 4.45
N ALA A 72 -13.89 5.79 4.03
CA ALA A 72 -14.20 5.93 2.61
C ALA A 72 -13.55 7.15 1.92
N PHE A 73 -13.02 8.12 2.69
CA PHE A 73 -12.67 9.46 2.18
C PHE A 73 -11.17 9.70 1.91
N ALA A 74 -10.28 8.79 2.31
CA ALA A 74 -8.83 8.92 2.09
C ALA A 74 -8.22 7.69 1.41
N SER A 75 -9.04 6.66 1.17
CA SER A 75 -8.56 5.31 0.86
C SER A 75 -8.47 4.99 -0.61
N LYS A 76 -9.05 5.78 -1.53
CA LYS A 76 -8.92 5.50 -2.96
C LYS A 76 -7.73 6.23 -3.54
N GLU A 77 -7.72 7.56 -3.52
CA GLU A 77 -6.66 8.37 -4.10
C GLU A 77 -5.33 8.12 -3.40
N GLY A 78 -5.35 8.03 -2.06
CA GLY A 78 -4.18 7.70 -1.27
C GLY A 78 -3.63 6.29 -1.53
N PHE A 79 -4.52 5.33 -1.78
CA PHE A 79 -4.11 3.97 -2.11
C PHE A 79 -3.62 3.85 -3.56
N VAL A 80 -4.23 4.55 -4.51
CA VAL A 80 -3.73 4.64 -5.89
C VAL A 80 -2.34 5.25 -5.90
N ALA A 81 -2.11 6.35 -5.17
CA ALA A 81 -0.77 6.92 -5.03
C ALA A 81 0.23 5.94 -4.39
N LEU A 82 -0.21 5.08 -3.46
CA LEU A 82 0.62 4.02 -2.91
C LEU A 82 0.99 2.99 -3.98
N LEU A 83 0.03 2.58 -4.83
CA LEU A 83 0.29 1.65 -5.94
C LEU A 83 1.28 2.24 -6.95
N GLU A 84 1.08 3.50 -7.35
CA GLU A 84 2.00 4.24 -8.24
C GLU A 84 3.40 4.31 -7.63
N PHE A 85 3.52 4.62 -6.34
CA PHE A 85 4.81 4.63 -5.64
C PHE A 85 5.45 3.23 -5.59
N ALA A 86 4.66 2.19 -5.35
CA ALA A 86 5.15 0.82 -5.34
C ALA A 86 5.73 0.42 -6.71
N GLU A 87 5.07 0.82 -7.80
CA GLU A 87 5.49 0.57 -9.17
C GLU A 87 6.70 1.42 -9.57
N GLU A 88 6.55 2.74 -9.60
CA GLU A 88 7.53 3.65 -10.19
C GLU A 88 8.79 3.83 -9.33
N VAL A 89 8.62 3.82 -8.00
CA VAL A 89 9.69 4.17 -7.06
C VAL A 89 10.32 2.94 -6.43
N LEU A 90 9.52 1.97 -6.00
CA LEU A 90 10.02 0.73 -5.39
C LEU A 90 10.28 -0.39 -6.40
N ALA A 91 9.92 -0.20 -7.67
CA ALA A 91 10.05 -1.20 -8.73
C ALA A 91 9.41 -2.55 -8.34
N CYS A 92 8.27 -2.49 -7.65
CA CYS A 92 7.49 -3.67 -7.31
C CYS A 92 6.79 -4.21 -8.55
N LYS A 93 6.75 -5.54 -8.64
CA LYS A 93 5.94 -6.27 -9.63
C LYS A 93 4.55 -6.57 -9.10
N ASN A 94 4.45 -6.79 -7.79
CA ASN A 94 3.21 -7.21 -7.15
C ASN A 94 2.96 -6.44 -5.86
N VAL A 95 1.69 -6.15 -5.61
CA VAL A 95 1.18 -5.74 -4.29
C VAL A 95 0.32 -6.86 -3.74
N ILE A 96 0.65 -7.31 -2.53
CA ILE A 96 -0.05 -8.38 -1.82
C ILE A 96 -0.74 -7.77 -0.61
N LEU A 97 -2.06 -7.89 -0.54
CA LEU A 97 -2.86 -7.48 0.62
C LEU A 97 -3.05 -8.64 1.57
N ALA A 98 -2.85 -8.41 2.86
CA ALA A 98 -3.20 -9.32 3.93
C ALA A 98 -4.48 -8.81 4.62
N ILE A 99 -5.56 -9.58 4.54
CA ILE A 99 -6.84 -9.25 5.17
C ILE A 99 -7.12 -10.25 6.29
N ASN A 100 -7.17 -9.78 7.53
CA ASN A 100 -7.53 -10.63 8.68
C ASN A 100 -8.89 -11.33 8.47
N LYS A 101 -8.93 -12.65 8.66
CA LYS A 101 -10.14 -13.48 8.46
C LYS A 101 -11.26 -13.20 9.46
N ASP A 102 -10.92 -12.68 10.65
CA ASP A 102 -11.85 -12.46 11.76
C ASP A 102 -12.44 -11.05 11.78
N ARG A 103 -12.03 -10.17 10.85
CA ARG A 103 -12.60 -8.82 10.78
C ARG A 103 -14.09 -8.87 10.39
N PRO A 104 -14.95 -8.05 11.01
CA PRO A 104 -16.40 -8.10 10.77
C PRO A 104 -16.81 -7.67 9.36
N ASP A 105 -16.02 -6.82 8.72
CA ASP A 105 -16.25 -6.25 7.39
C ASP A 105 -15.49 -6.99 6.27
N ARG A 106 -14.99 -8.22 6.52
CA ARG A 106 -14.15 -9.00 5.60
C ARG A 106 -14.71 -9.07 4.18
N ALA A 107 -16.00 -9.40 4.04
CA ALA A 107 -16.62 -9.55 2.74
C ALA A 107 -16.70 -8.22 1.97
N GLN A 108 -16.86 -7.10 2.67
CA GLN A 108 -16.84 -5.78 2.07
C GLN A 108 -15.41 -5.41 1.63
N ALA A 109 -14.41 -5.63 2.48
CA ALA A 109 -13.01 -5.37 2.15
C ALA A 109 -12.57 -6.13 0.89
N ILE A 110 -12.85 -7.44 0.81
CA ILE A 110 -12.53 -8.25 -0.37
C ILE A 110 -13.20 -7.69 -1.63
N ARG A 111 -14.51 -7.37 -1.57
CA ARG A 111 -15.21 -6.76 -2.71
C ARG A 111 -14.60 -5.44 -3.15
N THR A 112 -14.25 -4.57 -2.20
CA THR A 112 -13.61 -3.29 -2.49
C THR A 112 -12.30 -3.48 -3.26
N PHE A 113 -11.42 -4.38 -2.82
CA PHE A 113 -10.15 -4.60 -3.52
C PHE A 113 -10.31 -5.34 -4.85
N MET A 114 -11.31 -6.22 -5.00
CA MET A 114 -11.63 -6.80 -6.31
C MET A 114 -12.02 -5.71 -7.33
N PHE A 115 -12.78 -4.69 -6.92
CA PHE A 115 -13.09 -3.54 -7.80
C PHE A 115 -11.85 -2.70 -8.16
N LEU A 116 -10.78 -2.78 -7.36
CA LEU A 116 -9.50 -2.12 -7.62
C LEU A 116 -8.53 -3.02 -8.40
N GLY A 117 -8.97 -4.17 -8.92
CA GLY A 117 -8.17 -5.07 -9.73
C GLY A 117 -7.46 -6.19 -8.98
N PHE A 118 -7.64 -6.30 -7.66
CA PHE A 118 -7.00 -7.37 -6.88
C PHE A 118 -7.74 -8.70 -7.04
N ARG A 119 -6.98 -9.80 -7.13
CA ARG A 119 -7.50 -11.16 -7.16
C ARG A 119 -7.13 -11.92 -5.89
N VAL A 120 -8.01 -12.78 -5.39
CA VAL A 120 -7.72 -13.61 -4.21
C VAL A 120 -6.67 -14.67 -4.57
N LEU A 121 -5.64 -14.81 -3.73
CA LEU A 121 -4.63 -15.86 -3.87
C LEU A 121 -5.11 -17.17 -3.25
N SER A 122 -4.72 -18.29 -3.88
CA SER A 122 -4.87 -19.62 -3.28
C SER A 122 -4.04 -19.71 -1.99
N PRO A 123 -4.51 -20.39 -0.92
CA PRO A 123 -3.71 -20.63 0.28
C PRO A 123 -2.37 -21.33 0.02
N ASN A 124 -2.26 -22.05 -1.11
CA ASN A 124 -1.06 -22.80 -1.49
C ASN A 124 -0.15 -22.01 -2.45
N HIS A 125 -0.44 -20.73 -2.71
CA HIS A 125 0.34 -19.89 -3.62
C HIS A 125 1.70 -19.54 -2.99
N GLU A 126 2.77 -19.46 -3.79
CA GLU A 126 4.15 -19.23 -3.30
C GLU A 126 4.33 -17.91 -2.54
N LEU A 127 3.54 -16.89 -2.90
CA LEU A 127 3.53 -15.58 -2.25
C LEU A 127 2.69 -15.54 -0.96
N VAL A 128 2.01 -16.63 -0.59
CA VAL A 128 1.23 -16.70 0.65
C VAL A 128 2.13 -17.24 1.77
N PRO A 129 2.35 -16.47 2.85
CA PRO A 129 3.15 -16.95 3.98
C PRO A 129 2.44 -18.11 4.69
N PRO A 130 3.17 -19.15 5.13
CA PRO A 130 2.61 -20.42 5.59
C PRO A 130 1.79 -20.37 6.91
N ASN A 131 1.79 -19.26 7.65
CA ASN A 131 1.30 -19.22 9.04
C ASN A 131 0.36 -18.05 9.38
N LEU A 132 -0.56 -17.64 8.50
CA LEU A 132 -1.36 -16.44 8.77
C LEU A 132 -2.86 -16.67 8.65
N ASN A 133 -3.59 -16.21 9.69
CA ASN A 133 -5.05 -16.14 9.76
C ASN A 133 -5.61 -15.01 8.85
N ASN A 134 -5.05 -14.90 7.65
CA ASN A 134 -5.30 -13.84 6.69
C ASN A 134 -5.74 -14.44 5.35
N ILE A 135 -6.56 -13.69 4.63
CA ILE A 135 -6.83 -13.87 3.21
C ILE A 135 -5.86 -12.97 2.46
N TYR A 136 -5.23 -13.53 1.44
CA TYR A 136 -4.29 -12.79 0.62
C TYR A 136 -4.91 -12.42 -0.72
N MET A 137 -4.67 -11.21 -1.18
CA MET A 137 -5.05 -10.75 -2.51
C MET A 137 -3.84 -10.17 -3.22
N ILE A 138 -3.76 -10.30 -4.54
CA ILE A 138 -2.65 -9.81 -5.36
C ILE A 138 -3.16 -8.83 -6.42
N CYS A 139 -2.38 -7.77 -6.66
CA CYS A 139 -2.43 -6.93 -7.84
C CYS A 139 -1.04 -6.95 -8.48
N GLU A 140 -0.98 -7.37 -9.74
CA GLU A 140 0.21 -7.26 -10.58
C GLU A 140 0.26 -5.82 -11.10
N LEU A 141 1.37 -5.12 -10.86
CA LEU A 141 1.51 -3.70 -11.21
C LEU A 141 1.93 -3.50 -12.68
N ASN A 142 2.44 -4.54 -13.32
CA ASN A 142 2.84 -4.50 -14.73
C ASN A 142 2.07 -5.57 -15.52
N ASP A 143 1.29 -5.14 -16.51
CA ASP A 143 1.02 -5.92 -17.74
C ASP A 143 2.14 -5.69 -18.75
#